data_AF-A0A0D7AWN5-F1
#
_entry.id   AF-A0A0D7AWN5-F1
#
_cell.length_a   1.000
_cell.length_b   1.000
_cell.length_c   1.000
_cell.angle_alpha   90.00
_cell.angle_beta   90.00
_cell.angle_gamma   90.00
#
_symmetry.space_group_name_H-M   'P 1'
#
loop_
_entity.id
_entity.type
_entity.pdbx_description
1 polymer ?
#
loop_
_entity_poly.entity_id
_entity_poly.type
_entity_poly.pdbx_seq_one_letter_code
_entity_poly.pdbx_strand_id
1 'polypeptide(L)'
;MRPTLGLFAKALAEPASQPFKRAQYGLFGGKMKQYGNNVPFSKKKTRRTWLPNVQTKRFFSYALNEYLKVKVTTRALKTINNHGGIDEYLTKSMPKDLSYEGMRLRVLVQDALKRPVIDRTLSAEEQKIATAVRQQERLLRSGPSLEDAHKIRLELSEKLKASLPAETTGAQGWDHQLQKVQHIVAYLKKQAAERRELVRKFWETEQAEQKVAPAVILEAGLKETGPASTSA
;
A
#
# COMPACT_ATOMS: atom_id res chain seq x y z
N MET A 1 3.63 8.51 11.05
CA MET A 1 2.66 8.96 10.02
C MET A 1 2.37 7.79 9.10
N ARG A 2 1.09 7.45 8.89
CA ARG A 2 0.70 6.39 7.96
C ARG A 2 1.03 6.84 6.52
N PRO A 3 1.66 5.99 5.69
CA PRO A 3 1.98 6.35 4.31
C PRO A 3 0.70 6.71 3.56
N THR A 4 0.73 7.83 2.86
CA THR A 4 -0.37 8.40 2.08
C THR A 4 -0.81 7.40 1.01
N LEU A 5 -2.08 7.00 1.09
CA LEU A 5 -2.79 6.05 0.22
C LEU A 5 -2.99 6.59 -1.21
N GLY A 6 -1.94 7.06 -1.90
CA GLY A 6 -2.04 7.58 -3.26
C GLY A 6 -2.06 6.48 -4.33
N LEU A 7 -1.22 5.46 -4.16
CA LEU A 7 -1.06 4.36 -5.14
C LEU A 7 -1.89 3.11 -4.81
N PHE A 8 -2.52 3.06 -3.64
CA PHE A 8 -3.39 1.94 -3.23
C PHE A 8 -4.86 2.19 -3.52
N ALA A 9 -5.31 3.44 -3.74
CA ALA A 9 -6.73 3.76 -3.84
C ALA A 9 -7.42 3.18 -5.10
N LYS A 10 -6.69 2.96 -6.20
CA LYS A 10 -7.26 2.47 -7.48
C LYS A 10 -7.14 0.95 -7.66
N ALA A 11 -6.20 0.30 -6.98
CA ALA A 11 -6.05 -1.16 -6.94
C ALA A 11 -6.81 -1.81 -5.77
N LEU A 12 -7.15 -1.02 -4.72
CA LEU A 12 -8.24 -1.32 -3.80
C LEU A 12 -9.58 -0.97 -4.45
N ALA A 13 -9.74 -1.34 -5.73
CA ALA A 13 -11.00 -1.30 -6.46
C ALA A 13 -12.08 -1.73 -5.48
N GLU A 14 -12.97 -0.77 -5.21
CA GLU A 14 -14.02 -0.73 -4.22
C GLU A 14 -14.20 -2.05 -3.45
N PRO A 15 -14.26 -2.06 -2.10
CA PRO A 15 -14.98 -3.12 -1.45
C PRO A 15 -16.44 -2.92 -1.85
N ALA A 16 -16.82 -3.37 -3.06
CA ALA A 16 -18.18 -3.65 -3.47
C ALA A 16 -18.77 -4.29 -2.22
N SER A 17 -19.75 -3.63 -1.62
CA SER A 17 -20.25 -3.95 -0.29
C SER A 17 -20.64 -5.42 -0.24
N GLN A 18 -19.69 -6.30 0.12
CA GLN A 18 -19.87 -7.71 -0.18
C GLN A 18 -20.76 -8.31 0.91
N PRO A 19 -21.76 -9.14 0.53
CA PRO A 19 -22.77 -9.68 1.43
C PRO A 19 -22.25 -10.68 2.48
N PHE A 20 -20.94 -10.70 2.80
CA PHE A 20 -20.34 -11.56 3.81
C PHE A 20 -18.98 -11.04 4.37
N LYS A 21 -19.02 -10.06 5.28
CA LYS A 21 -17.84 -9.46 5.95
C LYS A 21 -16.84 -10.49 6.51
N ARG A 22 -17.33 -11.64 7.01
CA ARG A 22 -16.49 -12.70 7.57
C ARG A 22 -15.46 -13.25 6.57
N ALA A 23 -15.77 -13.26 5.27
CA ALA A 23 -14.84 -13.75 4.24
C ALA A 23 -13.61 -12.85 4.07
N GLN A 24 -13.69 -11.57 4.45
CA GLN A 24 -12.58 -10.62 4.31
C GLN A 24 -11.39 -10.95 5.24
N TYR A 25 -11.66 -11.53 6.41
CA TYR A 25 -10.68 -11.78 7.48
C TYR A 25 -10.09 -13.20 7.46
N GLY A 26 -10.18 -13.92 6.34
CA GLY A 26 -9.65 -15.27 6.24
C GLY A 26 -9.58 -15.76 4.79
N LEU A 27 -9.08 -16.99 4.58
CA LEU A 27 -8.87 -17.56 3.26
C LEU A 27 -10.10 -18.38 2.82
N PHE A 28 -10.96 -17.75 2.03
CA PHE A 28 -12.21 -18.37 1.57
C PHE A 28 -12.14 -18.94 0.16
N GLY A 29 -11.08 -18.64 -0.60
CA GLY A 29 -10.89 -19.15 -1.97
C GLY A 29 -12.11 -18.87 -2.84
N GLY A 30 -12.58 -17.63 -2.85
CA GLY A 30 -13.76 -17.18 -3.58
C GLY A 30 -15.12 -17.76 -3.11
N LYS A 31 -15.18 -18.51 -2.00
CA LYS A 31 -16.46 -19.01 -1.45
C LYS A 31 -17.17 -17.94 -0.64
N MET A 32 -18.46 -17.76 -0.93
CA MET A 32 -19.33 -16.80 -0.26
C MET A 32 -20.57 -17.48 0.32
N LYS A 33 -21.28 -16.78 1.21
CA LYS A 33 -22.60 -17.19 1.69
C LYS A 33 -23.58 -17.21 0.53
N GLN A 34 -24.26 -18.33 0.33
CA GLN A 34 -25.29 -18.47 -0.70
C GLN A 34 -26.68 -18.31 -0.08
N TYR A 35 -27.59 -17.68 -0.83
CA TYR A 35 -28.98 -17.49 -0.46
C TYR A 35 -29.87 -18.28 -1.42
N GLY A 36 -30.97 -18.84 -0.92
CA GLY A 36 -31.95 -19.51 -1.75
C GLY A 36 -33.14 -19.97 -0.94
N ASN A 37 -33.86 -20.96 -1.47
CA ASN A 37 -35.09 -21.44 -0.87
C ASN A 37 -35.03 -22.95 -0.65
N ASN A 38 -35.74 -23.44 0.36
CA ASN A 38 -36.16 -24.83 0.41
C ASN A 38 -37.43 -24.98 -0.45
N VAL A 39 -37.45 -25.98 -1.33
CA VAL A 39 -38.54 -26.20 -2.28
C VAL A 39 -39.21 -27.53 -1.96
N PRO A 40 -40.32 -27.54 -1.20
CA PRO A 40 -41.08 -28.77 -0.94
C PRO A 40 -41.96 -29.13 -2.14
N PHE A 41 -42.52 -30.35 -2.13
CA PHE A 41 -43.46 -30.83 -3.14
C PHE A 41 -44.69 -29.91 -3.30
N SER A 42 -45.16 -29.31 -2.21
CA SER A 42 -46.26 -28.33 -2.20
C SER A 42 -45.91 -26.98 -2.86
N LYS A 43 -44.67 -26.80 -3.33
CA LYS A 43 -44.13 -25.56 -3.94
C LYS A 43 -44.18 -24.31 -3.06
N LYS A 44 -44.56 -24.42 -1.77
CA LYS A 44 -44.49 -23.34 -0.78
C LYS A 44 -43.04 -23.14 -0.33
N LYS A 45 -42.33 -22.21 -0.98
CA LYS A 45 -40.90 -21.96 -0.79
C LYS A 45 -40.61 -21.27 0.55
N THR A 46 -39.64 -21.77 1.32
CA THR A 46 -39.12 -21.10 2.53
C THR A 46 -37.68 -20.63 2.33
N ARG A 47 -37.31 -19.47 2.87
CA ARG A 47 -35.95 -18.92 2.71
C ARG A 47 -34.92 -19.74 3.51
N ARG A 48 -33.76 -19.98 2.92
CA ARG A 48 -32.61 -20.60 3.60
C ARG A 48 -31.29 -20.00 3.13
N THR A 49 -30.23 -20.28 3.90
CA THR A 49 -28.87 -19.84 3.58
C THR A 49 -27.88 -20.99 3.70
N TRP A 50 -26.86 -21.03 2.84
CA TRP A 50 -25.76 -21.99 2.93
C TRP A 50 -24.47 -21.26 3.27
N LEU A 51 -23.84 -21.69 4.36
CA LEU A 51 -22.56 -21.17 4.82
C LEU A 51 -21.43 -22.09 4.38
N PRO A 52 -20.27 -21.53 4.00
CA PRO A 52 -19.09 -22.35 3.74
C PRO A 52 -18.58 -22.99 5.03
N ASN A 53 -17.99 -24.19 4.92
CA ASN A 53 -17.34 -24.86 6.05
C ASN A 53 -15.99 -24.18 6.33
N VAL A 54 -15.92 -23.42 7.44
CA VAL A 54 -14.76 -22.61 7.84
C VAL A 54 -14.12 -23.21 9.09
N GLN A 55 -12.82 -23.46 9.03
CA GLN A 55 -12.00 -24.03 10.10
C GLN A 55 -10.86 -23.07 10.45
N THR A 56 -10.42 -23.05 11.71
CA THR A 56 -9.23 -22.28 12.10
C THR A 56 -8.03 -23.22 12.10
N LYS A 57 -7.01 -22.92 11.28
CA LYS A 57 -5.81 -23.75 11.14
C LYS A 57 -4.55 -22.89 11.21
N ARG A 58 -3.43 -23.52 11.54
CA ARG A 58 -2.10 -22.92 11.56
C ARG A 58 -1.31 -23.46 10.38
N PHE A 59 -0.68 -22.58 9.61
CA PHE A 59 0.23 -22.92 8.53
C PHE A 59 1.60 -22.35 8.85
N PHE A 60 2.65 -23.08 8.51
CA PHE A 60 4.00 -22.55 8.54
C PHE A 60 4.27 -21.83 7.21
N SER A 61 4.72 -20.58 7.28
CA SER A 61 5.19 -19.81 6.12
C SER A 61 6.72 -19.84 6.11
N TYR A 62 7.30 -20.33 5.02
CA TYR A 62 8.76 -20.39 4.84
C TYR A 62 9.34 -19.01 4.54
N ALA A 63 8.61 -18.18 3.79
CA ALA A 63 9.04 -16.81 3.49
C ALA A 63 9.11 -15.94 4.74
N LEU A 64 8.17 -16.12 5.68
CA LEU A 64 8.10 -15.34 6.92
C LEU A 64 8.77 -16.03 8.12
N ASN A 65 9.10 -17.31 8.03
CA ASN A 65 9.57 -18.15 9.16
C ASN A 65 8.63 -18.13 10.38
N GLU A 66 7.33 -17.98 10.16
CA GLU A 66 6.33 -17.85 11.22
C GLU A 66 5.11 -18.74 10.98
N TYR A 67 4.43 -19.10 12.06
CA TYR A 67 3.14 -19.81 12.00
C TYR A 67 1.98 -18.82 11.86
N LEU A 68 1.29 -18.88 10.72
CA LEU A 68 0.09 -18.09 10.44
C LEU A 68 -1.16 -18.82 10.91
N LYS A 69 -1.86 -18.26 11.91
CA LYS A 69 -3.18 -18.75 12.36
C LYS A 69 -4.28 -18.05 11.58
N VAL A 70 -4.93 -18.76 10.65
CA VAL A 70 -5.93 -18.17 9.75
C VAL A 70 -7.22 -18.99 9.73
N LYS A 71 -8.35 -18.32 9.51
CA LYS A 71 -9.64 -18.97 9.21
C LYS A 71 -9.66 -19.37 7.74
N VAL A 72 -9.84 -20.65 7.45
CA VAL A 72 -9.73 -21.21 6.10
C VAL A 72 -10.94 -22.08 5.79
N THR A 73 -11.46 -22.01 4.57
CA THR A 73 -12.51 -22.91 4.11
C THR A 73 -11.94 -24.27 3.68
N THR A 74 -12.73 -25.33 3.72
CA THR A 74 -12.29 -26.66 3.25
C THR A 74 -11.83 -26.67 1.78
N ARG A 75 -12.45 -25.84 0.92
CA ARG A 75 -11.98 -25.64 -0.46
C ARG A 75 -10.59 -25.01 -0.48
N ALA A 76 -10.39 -23.90 0.23
CA ALA A 76 -9.10 -23.23 0.29
C ALA A 76 -8.02 -24.14 0.88
N LEU A 77 -8.35 -24.97 1.88
CA LEU A 77 -7.44 -26.01 2.40
C LEU A 77 -6.98 -26.97 1.30
N LYS A 78 -7.90 -27.48 0.49
CA LYS A 78 -7.57 -28.35 -0.64
C LYS A 78 -6.66 -27.63 -1.65
N THR A 79 -6.97 -26.38 -1.97
CA THR A 79 -6.16 -25.58 -2.90
C THR A 79 -4.76 -25.31 -2.36
N ILE A 80 -4.61 -25.00 -1.07
CA ILE A 80 -3.31 -24.84 -0.40
C ILE A 80 -2.46 -26.11 -0.53
N ASN A 81 -3.06 -27.27 -0.28
CA ASN A 81 -2.37 -28.55 -0.42
C ASN A 81 -1.97 -28.82 -1.87
N ASN A 82 -2.84 -28.52 -2.84
CA ASN A 82 -2.55 -28.68 -4.26
C ASN A 82 -1.40 -27.78 -4.74
N HIS A 83 -1.23 -26.59 -4.17
CA HIS A 83 -0.09 -25.72 -4.47
C HIS A 83 1.17 -26.09 -3.70
N GLY A 84 1.11 -27.01 -2.74
CA GLY A 84 2.26 -27.44 -1.95
C GLY A 84 2.63 -26.52 -0.79
N GLY A 85 1.76 -25.58 -0.40
CA GLY A 85 2.04 -24.69 0.72
C GLY A 85 1.22 -23.40 0.72
N ILE A 86 1.27 -22.68 1.85
CA ILE A 86 0.53 -21.42 2.00
C ILE A 86 1.16 -20.29 1.17
N ASP A 87 2.48 -20.19 1.13
CA ASP A 87 3.19 -19.13 0.41
C ASP A 87 2.97 -19.24 -1.10
N GLU A 88 2.99 -20.48 -1.60
CA GLU A 88 2.74 -20.77 -3.00
C GLU A 88 1.29 -20.51 -3.39
N TYR A 89 0.35 -20.90 -2.53
CA TYR A 89 -1.07 -20.54 -2.70
C TYR A 89 -1.26 -19.03 -2.80
N LEU A 90 -0.67 -18.25 -1.90
CA LEU A 90 -0.81 -16.78 -1.89
C LEU A 90 -0.23 -16.13 -3.16
N THR A 91 0.84 -16.70 -3.70
CA THR A 91 1.51 -16.16 -4.89
C THR A 91 0.79 -16.54 -6.19
N LYS A 92 0.36 -17.80 -6.34
CA LYS A 92 -0.28 -18.32 -7.55
C LYS A 92 -1.78 -18.00 -7.68
N SER A 93 -2.48 -17.88 -6.57
CA SER A 93 -3.93 -17.66 -6.60
C SER A 93 -4.33 -16.31 -7.18
N MET A 94 -5.49 -16.28 -7.84
CA MET A 94 -6.03 -15.05 -8.43
C MET A 94 -6.43 -14.06 -7.32
N PRO A 95 -6.20 -12.74 -7.51
CA PRO A 95 -6.61 -11.70 -6.57
C PRO A 95 -8.09 -11.76 -6.16
N LYS A 96 -8.99 -12.15 -7.07
CA LYS A 96 -10.43 -12.26 -6.81
C LYS A 96 -10.80 -13.35 -5.80
N ASP A 97 -10.01 -14.42 -5.73
CA ASP A 97 -10.23 -15.54 -4.82
C ASP A 97 -9.59 -15.27 -3.45
N LEU A 98 -8.64 -14.33 -3.42
CA LEU A 98 -8.03 -13.78 -2.24
C LEU A 98 -8.92 -12.69 -1.64
N SER A 99 -9.24 -12.87 -0.37
CA SER A 99 -9.87 -11.85 0.44
C SER A 99 -8.87 -10.74 0.82
N TYR A 100 -9.34 -9.73 1.56
CA TYR A 100 -8.47 -8.70 2.13
C TYR A 100 -7.29 -9.28 2.92
N GLU A 101 -7.55 -10.22 3.84
CA GLU A 101 -6.51 -10.85 4.63
C GLU A 101 -5.55 -11.68 3.77
N GLY A 102 -6.09 -12.37 2.76
CA GLY A 102 -5.25 -13.11 1.81
C GLY A 102 -4.34 -12.19 0.99
N MET A 103 -4.85 -11.05 0.52
CA MET A 103 -4.04 -10.05 -0.18
C MET A 103 -2.97 -9.44 0.72
N ARG A 104 -3.33 -9.13 1.97
CA ARG A 104 -2.37 -8.66 2.99
C ARG A 104 -1.24 -9.65 3.18
N LEU A 105 -1.55 -10.93 3.36
CA LEU A 105 -0.53 -11.97 3.52
C LEU A 105 0.33 -12.14 2.27
N ARG A 106 -0.27 -12.08 1.08
CA ARG A 106 0.47 -12.13 -0.20
C ARG A 106 1.50 -11.01 -0.29
N VAL A 107 1.13 -9.77 0.05
CA VAL A 107 2.07 -8.64 0.04
C VAL A 107 3.22 -8.88 1.01
N LEU A 108 2.94 -9.38 2.22
CA LEU A 108 3.98 -9.70 3.20
C LEU A 108 4.94 -10.77 2.70
N VAL A 109 4.41 -11.85 2.11
CA VAL A 109 5.21 -12.94 1.54
C VAL A 109 6.04 -12.44 0.36
N GLN A 110 5.45 -11.67 -0.57
CA GLN A 110 6.18 -11.12 -1.71
C GLN A 110 7.27 -10.14 -1.30
N ASP A 111 7.00 -9.29 -0.30
CA ASP A 111 8.01 -8.39 0.25
C ASP A 111 9.15 -9.17 0.92
N ALA A 112 8.82 -10.19 1.71
CA ALA A 112 9.82 -11.07 2.32
C ALA A 112 10.69 -11.81 1.29
N LEU A 113 10.11 -12.26 0.16
CA LEU A 113 10.84 -12.90 -0.94
C LEU A 113 11.68 -11.92 -1.76
N LYS A 114 11.20 -10.69 -1.95
CA LYS A 114 11.89 -9.63 -2.73
C LYS A 114 13.02 -8.98 -1.96
N ARG A 115 12.93 -8.92 -0.63
CA ARG A 115 14.06 -8.53 0.21
C ARG A 115 15.21 -9.45 -0.19
N PRO A 116 16.28 -8.91 -0.81
CA PRO A 116 17.43 -9.74 -1.08
C PRO A 116 17.86 -10.31 0.26
N VAL A 117 18.42 -11.52 0.26
CA VAL A 117 19.02 -12.13 1.43
C VAL A 117 20.33 -11.37 1.74
N ILE A 118 20.21 -10.08 2.04
CA ILE A 118 21.31 -9.20 2.35
C ILE A 118 21.90 -9.71 3.67
N ASP A 119 21.07 -10.03 4.67
CA ASP A 119 21.49 -10.43 6.02
C ASP A 119 22.44 -11.66 6.11
N ARG A 120 22.54 -12.53 5.09
CA ARG A 120 23.46 -13.70 5.14
C ARG A 120 24.87 -13.45 4.60
N THR A 121 25.06 -12.40 3.79
CA THR A 121 26.38 -12.02 3.23
C THR A 121 26.96 -10.78 3.89
N LEU A 122 26.17 -10.10 4.71
CA LEU A 122 26.60 -8.89 5.41
C LEU A 122 27.62 -9.20 6.50
N SER A 123 28.69 -8.41 6.53
CA SER A 123 29.59 -8.32 7.67
C SER A 123 28.80 -7.90 8.92
N ALA A 124 29.29 -8.24 10.11
CA ALA A 124 28.65 -7.90 11.38
C ALA A 124 28.38 -6.38 11.55
N GLU A 125 29.12 -5.53 10.84
CA GLU A 125 28.95 -4.08 10.83
C GLU A 125 27.72 -3.66 10.01
N GLU A 126 27.52 -4.28 8.86
CA GLU A 126 26.39 -4.00 8.00
C GLU A 126 25.07 -4.53 8.60
N GLN A 127 25.14 -5.63 9.38
CA GLN A 127 24.01 -6.11 10.19
C GLN A 127 23.63 -5.11 11.32
N LYS A 128 24.62 -4.45 11.94
CA LYS A 128 24.39 -3.38 12.93
C LYS A 128 23.77 -2.13 12.29
N ILE A 129 24.22 -1.76 11.10
CA ILE A 129 23.65 -0.65 10.33
C ILE A 129 22.21 -0.98 9.89
N ALA A 130 21.95 -2.17 9.36
CA ALA A 130 20.62 -2.59 8.94
C ALA A 130 19.63 -2.66 10.11
N THR A 131 20.06 -3.09 11.29
CA THR A 131 19.23 -3.10 12.50
C THR A 131 18.95 -1.69 13.02
N ALA A 132 19.95 -0.79 13.00
CA ALA A 132 19.78 0.62 13.36
C ALA A 132 18.82 1.33 12.40
N VAL A 133 18.96 1.13 11.08
CA VAL A 133 18.06 1.69 10.06
C VAL A 133 16.64 1.15 10.23
N ARG A 134 16.46 -0.16 10.46
CA ARG A 134 15.13 -0.74 10.75
C ARG A 134 14.53 -0.19 12.05
N GLN A 135 15.31 0.02 13.10
CA GLN A 135 14.86 0.67 14.34
C GLN A 135 14.43 2.12 14.09
N GLN A 136 15.22 2.88 13.34
CA GLN A 136 14.94 4.26 12.98
C GLN A 136 13.71 4.38 12.08
N GLU A 137 13.56 3.54 11.06
CA GLU A 137 12.37 3.46 10.20
C GLU A 137 11.12 3.05 10.97
N ARG A 138 11.23 2.13 11.93
CA ARG A 138 10.11 1.72 12.80
C ARG A 138 9.61 2.89 13.65
N LEU A 139 10.54 3.66 14.23
CA LEU A 139 10.25 4.88 14.97
C LEU A 139 9.63 5.97 14.08
N LEU A 140 10.12 6.12 12.85
CA LEU A 140 9.56 7.06 11.86
C LEU A 140 8.14 6.66 11.40
N ARG A 141 7.88 5.35 11.26
CA ARG A 141 6.57 4.82 10.86
C ARG A 141 5.52 4.96 11.95
N SER A 142 5.88 4.73 13.22
CA SER A 142 4.98 4.99 14.36
C SER A 142 4.67 6.48 14.53
N GLY A 143 5.54 7.37 14.04
CA GLY A 143 5.49 8.80 14.38
C GLY A 143 5.87 9.01 15.86
N PRO A 144 6.42 10.17 16.23
CA PRO A 144 6.73 10.43 17.62
C PRO A 144 5.43 10.39 18.45
N SER A 145 5.46 9.66 19.57
CA SER A 145 4.45 9.81 20.63
C SER A 145 4.33 11.30 20.98
N LEU A 146 3.16 11.76 21.45
CA LEU A 146 3.01 13.15 21.93
C LEU A 146 4.08 13.50 22.97
N GLU A 147 4.48 12.52 23.78
CA GLU A 147 5.53 12.64 24.79
C GLU A 147 6.93 12.77 24.17
N ASP A 148 7.22 12.01 23.11
CA ASP A 148 8.50 12.06 22.40
C ASP A 148 8.63 13.35 21.59
N ALA A 149 7.55 13.82 20.97
CA ALA A 149 7.50 15.11 20.28
C ALA A 149 7.72 16.28 21.25
N HIS A 150 7.20 16.18 22.48
CA HIS A 150 7.42 17.17 23.52
C HIS A 150 8.88 17.19 24.00
N LYS A 151 9.49 16.02 24.22
CA LYS A 151 10.92 15.89 24.57
C LYS A 151 11.82 16.43 23.47
N ILE A 152 11.56 16.07 22.22
CA ILE A 152 12.30 16.60 21.05
C ILE A 152 12.16 18.12 20.97
N ARG A 153 10.97 18.67 21.24
CA ARG A 153 10.74 20.12 21.27
C ARG A 153 11.52 20.81 22.38
N LEU A 154 11.56 20.23 23.58
CA LEU A 154 12.33 20.75 24.70
C LEU A 154 13.84 20.69 24.43
N GLU A 155 14.35 19.54 23.97
CA GLU A 155 15.77 19.38 23.61
C GLU A 155 16.20 20.35 22.51
N LEU A 156 15.37 20.54 21.47
CA LEU A 156 15.65 21.52 20.42
C LEU A 156 15.61 22.95 20.97
N SER A 157 14.71 23.26 21.92
CA SER A 157 14.65 24.57 22.57
C SER A 157 15.87 24.84 23.46
N GLU A 158 16.39 23.81 24.13
CA GLU A 158 17.58 23.90 24.98
C GLU A 158 18.85 23.99 24.13
N LYS A 159 18.95 23.21 23.06
CA LYS A 159 20.04 23.32 22.08
C LYS A 159 20.05 24.69 21.39
N LEU A 160 18.88 25.24 21.05
CA LEU A 160 18.76 26.60 20.53
C LEU A 160 19.22 27.64 21.56
N LYS A 161 18.73 27.55 22.81
CA LYS A 161 19.16 28.41 23.92
C LYS A 161 20.66 28.36 24.18
N ALA A 162 21.27 27.17 24.10
CA ALA A 162 22.70 26.97 24.29
C ALA A 162 23.54 27.48 23.11
N SER A 163 22.98 27.47 21.89
CA SER A 163 23.65 27.98 20.68
C SER A 163 23.57 29.50 20.51
N LEU A 164 22.77 30.17 21.35
CA LEU A 164 22.61 31.62 21.32
C LEU A 164 23.73 32.28 22.16
N PRO A 165 24.56 33.16 21.56
CA PRO A 165 25.64 33.82 22.29
C PRO A 165 25.07 34.69 23.42
N ALA A 166 25.73 34.67 24.58
CA ALA A 166 25.27 35.31 25.82
C ALA A 166 25.16 36.85 25.76
N GLU A 167 25.52 37.48 24.64
CA GLU A 167 25.67 38.93 24.50
C GLU A 167 24.42 39.66 23.97
N THR A 168 23.32 38.98 23.65
CA THR A 168 22.09 39.66 23.20
C THR A 168 21.10 39.93 24.34
N THR A 169 21.58 40.47 25.46
CA THR A 169 20.77 41.10 26.51
C THR A 169 20.60 42.59 26.21
N GLY A 170 19.91 42.89 25.10
CA GLY A 170 19.50 44.24 24.74
C GLY A 170 18.32 44.19 23.78
N ALA A 171 17.30 45.03 24.01
CA ALA A 171 15.98 44.98 23.34
C ALA A 171 16.03 44.96 21.80
N GLN A 172 17.12 45.43 21.18
CA GLN A 172 17.31 45.44 19.71
C GLN A 172 17.75 44.08 19.12
N GLY A 173 18.29 43.15 19.93
CA GLY A 173 18.73 41.83 19.45
C GLY A 173 17.58 40.85 19.19
N TRP A 174 16.50 41.00 19.94
CA TRP A 174 15.30 40.16 19.80
C TRP A 174 14.58 40.40 18.48
N ASP A 175 14.55 41.63 17.98
CA ASP A 175 13.92 41.99 16.69
C ASP A 175 14.70 41.41 15.49
N HIS A 176 16.02 41.44 15.52
CA HIS A 176 16.83 40.90 14.43
C HIS A 176 16.76 39.36 14.34
N GLN A 177 16.64 38.69 15.48
CA GLN A 177 16.41 37.24 15.52
C GLN A 177 14.99 36.87 15.12
N LEU A 178 13.98 37.66 15.51
CA LEU A 178 12.61 37.47 15.07
C LEU A 178 12.50 37.62 13.54
N GLN A 179 13.16 38.63 12.95
CA GLN A 179 13.22 38.83 11.50
C GLN A 179 13.91 37.67 10.77
N LYS A 180 15.01 37.11 11.33
CA LYS A 180 15.67 35.92 10.75
C LYS A 180 14.76 34.69 10.77
N VAL A 181 14.05 34.45 11.87
CA VAL A 181 13.10 33.33 11.98
C VAL A 181 11.92 33.53 11.02
N GLN A 182 11.37 34.75 10.95
CA GLN A 182 10.28 35.08 10.02
C GLN A 182 10.71 34.91 8.56
N HIS A 183 11.94 35.30 8.21
CA HIS A 183 12.50 35.11 6.87
C HIS A 183 12.68 33.62 6.51
N ILE A 184 13.16 32.79 7.44
CA ILE A 184 13.27 31.34 7.24
C ILE A 184 11.89 30.71 7.05
N VAL A 185 10.91 31.08 7.89
CA VAL A 185 9.53 30.59 7.76
C VAL A 185 8.90 31.03 6.43
N ALA A 186 9.14 32.26 5.99
CA ALA A 186 8.67 32.76 4.69
C ALA A 186 9.30 32.01 3.52
N TYR A 187 10.61 31.75 3.57
CA TYR A 187 11.33 30.96 2.56
C TYR A 187 10.79 29.53 2.45
N LEU A 188 10.56 28.86 3.58
CA LEU A 188 9.98 27.51 3.59
C LEU A 188 8.55 27.48 3.05
N LYS A 189 7.75 28.51 3.33
CA LYS A 189 6.40 28.66 2.75
C LYS A 189 6.46 28.87 1.22
N LYS A 190 7.42 29.67 0.73
CA LYS A 190 7.64 29.89 -0.71
C LYS A 190 8.05 28.59 -1.42
N GLN A 191 9.01 27.87 -0.86
CA GLN A 191 9.45 26.56 -1.37
C GLN A 191 8.31 25.52 -1.40
N ALA A 192 7.43 25.53 -0.40
CA ALA A 192 6.25 24.66 -0.38
C ALA A 192 5.22 25.03 -1.46
N ALA A 193 5.07 26.31 -1.80
CA ALA A 193 4.18 26.78 -2.87
C ALA A 193 4.73 26.39 -4.26
N GLU A 194 6.02 26.60 -4.51
CA GLU A 194 6.68 26.22 -5.77
C GLU A 194 6.57 24.72 -6.04
N ARG A 195 6.73 23.88 -5.01
CA ARG A 195 6.53 22.42 -5.14
C ARG A 195 5.08 22.06 -5.49
N ARG A 196 4.08 22.77 -4.95
CA ARG A 196 2.67 22.55 -5.30
C ARG A 196 2.38 22.93 -6.74
N GLU A 197 2.99 24.00 -7.23
CA GLU A 197 2.87 24.40 -8.64
C GLU A 197 3.56 23.41 -9.58
N LEU A 198 4.73 22.88 -9.22
CA LEU A 198 5.38 21.83 -10.00
C LEU A 198 4.54 20.56 -10.08
N VAL A 199 3.94 20.14 -8.95
CA VAL A 199 3.03 18.99 -8.91
C VAL A 199 1.78 19.26 -9.77
N ARG A 200 1.25 20.49 -9.74
CA ARG A 200 0.11 20.90 -10.57
C ARG A 200 0.46 20.89 -12.07
N LYS A 201 1.59 21.48 -12.45
CA LYS A 201 2.09 21.49 -13.84
C LYS A 201 2.35 20.08 -14.35
N PHE A 202 2.96 19.22 -13.52
CA PHE A 202 3.16 17.80 -13.81
C PHE A 202 1.83 17.07 -14.06
N TRP A 203 0.80 17.36 -13.27
CA TRP A 203 -0.53 16.78 -13.45
C TRP A 203 -1.25 17.32 -14.70
N GLU A 204 -1.07 18.61 -15.01
CA GLU A 204 -1.60 19.24 -16.22
C GLU A 204 -0.91 18.68 -17.48
N THR A 205 0.39 18.38 -17.43
CA THR A 205 1.13 17.71 -18.52
C THR A 205 0.70 16.25 -18.70
N GLU A 206 0.53 15.48 -17.63
CA GLU A 206 0.02 14.09 -17.74
C GLU A 206 -1.41 14.03 -18.30
N GLN A 207 -2.27 14.99 -17.93
CA GLN A 207 -3.62 15.11 -18.48
C GLN A 207 -3.61 15.55 -19.95
N ALA A 208 -2.65 16.38 -20.36
CA ALA A 208 -2.45 16.76 -21.76
C ALA A 208 -1.96 15.57 -22.60
N GLU A 209 -0.99 14.79 -22.09
CA GLU A 209 -0.50 13.57 -22.75
C GLU A 209 -1.60 12.51 -22.88
N GLN A 210 -2.46 12.33 -21.87
CA GLN A 210 -3.63 11.45 -21.97
C GLN A 210 -4.68 11.92 -22.98
N LYS A 211 -4.79 13.23 -23.24
CA LYS A 211 -5.69 13.78 -24.28
C LYS A 211 -5.11 13.69 -25.69
N VAL A 212 -3.79 13.61 -25.86
CA VAL A 212 -3.12 13.50 -27.18
C VAL A 212 -3.19 12.06 -27.74
N ALA A 213 -3.44 11.05 -26.92
CA ALA A 213 -3.62 9.66 -27.36
C ALA A 213 -5.08 9.18 -27.23
N PRO A 214 -5.95 9.64 -28.16
CA PRO A 214 -6.66 8.65 -29.00
C PRO A 214 -6.78 9.06 -30.48
N ALA A 215 -5.87 9.87 -31.03
CA ALA A 215 -5.91 10.28 -32.45
C ALA A 215 -4.93 9.54 -33.38
N VAL A 216 -3.88 8.91 -32.85
CA VAL A 216 -2.79 8.33 -33.68
C VAL A 216 -3.04 6.87 -34.11
N ILE A 217 -4.12 6.23 -33.67
CA ILE A 217 -4.43 4.83 -34.01
C ILE A 217 -5.36 4.69 -35.24
N LEU A 218 -5.89 5.80 -35.80
CA LEU A 218 -6.80 5.73 -36.95
C LEU A 218 -6.16 5.98 -38.34
N GLU A 219 -4.88 6.36 -38.44
CA GLU A 219 -4.23 6.64 -39.74
C GLU A 219 -3.32 5.51 -40.26
N ALA A 220 -3.11 4.43 -39.50
CA ALA A 220 -2.20 3.35 -39.89
C ALA A 220 -2.89 2.14 -40.57
N GLY A 221 -4.14 2.27 -41.01
CA GLY A 221 -4.89 1.16 -41.60
C GLY A 221 -5.83 1.57 -42.71
N LEU A 222 -5.29 1.86 -43.90
CA LEU A 222 -5.96 1.72 -45.21
C LEU A 222 -5.01 2.25 -46.31
N LYS A 223 -4.04 1.42 -46.72
CA LYS A 223 -3.23 1.72 -47.91
C LYS A 223 -2.67 0.48 -48.58
N GLU A 224 -3.52 -0.40 -49.09
CA GLU A 224 -3.18 -1.27 -50.23
C GLU A 224 -4.45 -1.60 -51.03
N THR A 225 -4.67 -0.90 -52.15
CA THR A 225 -5.08 -1.50 -53.43
C THR A 225 -4.95 -0.43 -54.52
N GLY A 226 -4.12 -0.71 -55.50
CA GLY A 226 -4.13 -0.07 -56.81
C GLY A 226 -3.36 -0.98 -57.77
N PRO A 227 -3.39 -0.73 -59.09
CA PRO A 227 -4.44 -0.10 -59.89
C PRO A 227 -5.01 -1.08 -60.95
N ALA A 228 -6.10 -0.64 -61.58
CA ALA A 228 -6.69 -1.26 -62.77
C ALA A 228 -5.67 -1.42 -63.92
N SER A 229 -5.71 -2.56 -64.59
CA SER A 229 -5.24 -2.72 -65.97
C SER A 229 -6.42 -2.95 -66.90
N THR A 230 -6.46 -2.14 -67.94
CA THR A 230 -7.40 -2.11 -69.07
C THR A 230 -6.79 -2.88 -70.25
N SER A 231 -7.67 -3.40 -71.12
CA SER A 231 -7.45 -3.98 -72.48
C SER A 231 -6.91 -5.42 -72.52
N ALA A 232 -7.41 -6.32 -73.36
CA ALA A 232 -8.20 -6.23 -74.59
C ALA A 232 -9.16 -7.42 -74.71
#